data_AF-A0A353B3F6-F1
#
_entry.id   AF-A0A353B3F6-F1
#
_cell.length_a   1.000
_cell.length_b   1.000
_cell.length_c   1.000
_cell.angle_alpha   90.00
_cell.angle_beta   90.00
_cell.angle_gamma   90.00
#
_symmetry.space_group_name_H-M   'P 1'
#
loop_
_entity.id
_entity.type
_entity.pdbx_description
1 polymer ?
#
loop_
_entity_poly.entity_id
_entity_poly.type
_entity_poly.pdbx_seq_one_letter_code
_entity_poly.pdbx_strand_id
1 'polypeptide(L)' 'MFFGTKNKKAKLQAKYNRLMQESYDLSTSNRKLSDDKRAEAEEVARQLDELEKS' A
#
# COMPACT_ATOMS: atom_id res chain seq x y z
N MET A 1 -27.48 -3.02 1.21
CA MET A 1 -26.66 -2.94 -0.02
C MET A 1 -25.52 -1.95 0.23
N PHE A 2 -24.37 -2.38 0.76
CA PHE A 2 -23.29 -1.48 1.23
C PHE A 2 -21.92 -1.85 0.62
N PHE A 3 -21.85 -1.95 -0.71
CA PHE A 3 -20.64 -2.40 -1.44
C PHE A 3 -19.71 -1.26 -1.94
N GLY A 4 -20.07 0.02 -1.73
CA GLY A 4 -19.31 1.16 -2.30
C GLY A 4 -18.11 1.62 -1.47
N THR A 5 -18.24 1.69 -0.14
CA THR A 5 -17.22 2.28 0.75
C THR A 5 -16.10 1.29 1.11
N LYS A 6 -16.45 0.02 1.35
CA LYS A 6 -15.47 -1.05 1.62
C LYS A 6 -14.46 -1.25 0.49
N ASN A 7 -14.86 -0.97 -0.76
CA ASN A 7 -14.04 -1.23 -1.93
C ASN A 7 -12.83 -0.27 -2.02
N LYS A 8 -12.99 1.01 -1.64
CA LYS A 8 -11.87 1.97 -1.64
C LYS A 8 -10.78 1.60 -0.63
N LYS A 9 -11.18 1.29 0.61
CA LYS A 9 -10.28 0.81 1.66
C LYS A 9 -9.59 -0.50 1.24
N ALA A 10 -10.38 -1.49 0.78
CA ALA A 10 -9.84 -2.76 0.33
C ALA A 10 -8.86 -2.63 -0.84
N LYS A 11 -9.12 -1.71 -1.79
CA LYS A 11 -8.20 -1.40 -2.88
C LYS A 11 -6.89 -0.79 -2.39
N LEU A 12 -6.94 0.18 -1.48
CA LEU A 12 -5.71 0.74 -0.89
C LEU A 12 -4.94 -0.32 -0.12
N GLN A 13 -5.62 -1.16 0.66
CA GLN A 13 -4.97 -2.19 1.48
C GLN A 13 -4.35 -3.30 0.61
N ALA A 14 -5.01 -3.68 -0.49
CA ALA A 14 -4.43 -4.56 -1.50
C ALA A 14 -3.20 -3.91 -2.18
N LYS A 15 -3.25 -2.60 -2.46
CA LYS A 15 -2.13 -1.85 -3.03
C LYS A 15 -0.94 -1.79 -2.06
N TYR A 16 -1.19 -1.54 -0.79
CA TYR A 16 -0.18 -1.58 0.28
C TYR A 16 0.52 -2.93 0.34
N ASN A 17 -0.24 -4.02 0.45
CA ASN A 17 0.32 -5.37 0.51
C ASN A 17 1.16 -5.71 -0.73
N ARG A 18 0.67 -5.31 -1.91
CA ARG A 18 1.41 -5.50 -3.16
C ARG A 18 2.73 -4.73 -3.18
N LEU A 19 2.71 -3.46 -2.77
CA LEU A 19 3.91 -2.63 -2.70
C LEU A 19 4.91 -3.17 -1.69
N MET A 20 4.45 -3.69 -0.55
CA MET A 20 5.32 -4.32 0.44
C MET A 20 5.97 -5.59 -0.10
N GLN A 21 5.21 -6.48 -0.75
CA GLN A 21 5.78 -7.66 -1.42
C GLN A 21 6.77 -7.26 -2.51
N GLU A 22 6.41 -6.33 -3.39
CA GLU A 22 7.31 -5.82 -4.44
C GLU A 22 8.58 -5.24 -3.81
N SER A 23 8.49 -4.48 -2.72
CA SER A 23 9.68 -3.96 -2.02
C SER A 23 10.56 -5.07 -1.46
N TYR A 24 9.96 -6.13 -0.92
CA TYR A 24 10.69 -7.26 -0.34
C TYR A 24 11.42 -8.06 -1.42
N ASP A 25 10.73 -8.34 -2.54
CA ASP A 25 11.31 -9.03 -3.69
C ASP A 25 12.44 -8.17 -4.30
N LEU A 26 12.21 -6.87 -4.45
CA LEU A 26 13.20 -5.92 -4.95
C LEU A 26 14.35 -5.66 -3.96
N SER A 27 14.19 -5.92 -2.67
CA SER A 27 15.29 -5.77 -1.70
C SER A 27 16.47 -6.70 -2.03
N THR A 28 16.16 -7.86 -2.63
CA THR A 28 17.18 -8.83 -3.07
C THR A 28 17.79 -8.49 -4.43
N SER A 29 17.05 -7.80 -5.31
CA SER A 29 17.47 -7.53 -6.69
C SER A 29 17.92 -6.09 -6.95
N ASN A 30 17.27 -5.10 -6.33
CA ASN A 30 17.49 -3.68 -6.57
C ASN A 30 17.11 -2.82 -5.35
N ARG A 31 18.11 -2.49 -4.52
CA ARG A 31 17.95 -1.71 -3.28
C ARG A 31 17.25 -0.36 -3.49
N LYS A 32 17.54 0.34 -4.60
CA LYS A 32 16.95 1.65 -4.87
C LYS A 32 15.44 1.56 -5.12
N LEU A 33 15.03 0.58 -5.94
CA LEU A 33 13.60 0.32 -6.20
C LEU A 33 12.88 -0.22 -4.96
N SER A 34 13.57 -1.00 -4.12
CA SER A 34 13.02 -1.46 -2.84
C SER A 34 12.66 -0.27 -1.94
N ASP A 35 13.58 0.69 -1.77
CA ASP A 35 13.35 1.87 -0.94
C ASP A 35 12.19 2.73 -1.49
N ASP A 36 12.13 2.94 -2.81
CA ASP A 36 11.05 3.66 -3.47
C ASP A 36 9.68 2.99 -3.21
N LYS A 37 9.60 1.66 -3.31
CA LYS A 37 8.37 0.89 -3.07
C LYS A 37 7.95 0.88 -1.61
N ARG A 38 8.92 0.87 -0.70
CA ARG A 38 8.65 0.93 0.74
C ARG A 38 8.09 2.30 1.13
N ALA A 39 8.60 3.38 0.53
CA ALA A 39 8.06 4.73 0.71
C ALA A 39 6.63 4.85 0.15
N GLU A 40 6.35 4.31 -1.05
CA GLU A 40 4.97 4.25 -1.59
C GLU A 40 4.04 3.46 -0.65
N ALA A 41 4.49 2.35 -0.07
CA ALA A 41 3.69 1.58 0.88
C ALA A 41 3.36 2.42 2.13
N GLU A 42 4.32 3.15 2.70
CA GLU A 42 4.07 4.04 3.84
C GLU A 42 3.10 5.19 3.52
N GLU A 43 3.14 5.74 2.31
CA GLU A 43 2.14 6.73 1.87
C GLU A 43 0.74 6.14 1.73
N VAL A 44 0.63 4.92 1.17
CA VAL A 44 -0.66 4.23 1.07
C VAL A 44 -1.22 3.87 2.44
N ALA A 45 -0.36 3.48 3.40
CA ALA A 45 -0.76 3.25 4.78
C ALA A 45 -1.29 4.53 5.45
N ARG A 46 -0.63 5.67 5.24
CA ARG A 46 -1.12 6.98 5.72
C ARG A 46 -2.47 7.35 5.11
N GLN A 47 -2.65 7.17 3.81
CA GLN A 47 -3.92 7.42 3.14
C GLN A 47 -5.03 6.48 3.63
N LEU A 48 -4.70 5.24 3.99
CA LEU A 48 -5.64 4.29 4.63
C LEU A 48 -6.11 4.79 5.98
N ASP A 49 -5.18 5.21 6.85
CA ASP A 49 -5.49 5.73 8.18
C ASP A 49 -6.33 7.01 8.09
N GLU A 50 -6.04 7.89 7.14
CA GLU A 50 -6.84 9.09 6.87
C GLU A 50 -8.25 8.75 6.38
N LEU A 51 -8.37 7.72 5.52
CA LEU A 51 -9.68 7.22 5.05
C LEU A 51 -10.48 6.53 6.15
N GLU A 52 -9.83 5.91 7.13
CA GLU A 52 -10.50 5.30 8.28
C GLU A 52 -10.91 6.30 9.35
N LYS A 53 -10.16 7.40 9.49
CA LYS A 53 -10.47 8.47 10.44
C LYS A 53 -11.57 9.42 9.99
N SER A 54 -11.94 9.40 8.70
CA SER A 54 -12.93 10.30 8.10
C SER A 54 -14.31 9.66 7.98
#